data_AF-A0A9Q3IV66-F1
#
_entry.id   AF-A0A9Q3IV66-F1
#
_cell.length_a   1.000
_cell.length_b   1.000
_cell.length_c   1.000
_cell.angle_alpha   90.00
_cell.angle_beta   90.00
_cell.angle_gamma   90.00
#
_symmetry.space_group_name_H-M   'P 1'
#
loop_
_entity.id
_entity.type
_entity.pdbx_description
1 polymer ?
#
loop_
_entity_poly.entity_id
_entity_poly.type
_entity_poly.pdbx_seq_one_letter_code
_entity_poly.pdbx_strand_id
1 'polypeptide(L)'
;MNNHKDRYFTIGENKRQKFSFSNDPKQISIVSSNKDTYKEEFVTDKLVEAQINPSLSPKMRKEIINLLYTYKNSFASDNEPLGTIKGHEVDITLNIDRPYPPVLRRPAYPASYRATEALEKHI
;
A
#
# COMPACT_ATOMS: atom_id res chain seq x y z
N MET A 1 -50.94 -15.51 23.59
CA MET A 1 -50.22 -14.86 22.46
C MET A 1 -50.94 -13.54 22.16
N ASN A 2 -50.58 -12.45 22.84
CA ASN A 2 -51.24 -11.15 22.65
C ASN A 2 -50.56 -10.42 21.49
N ASN A 3 -51.17 -10.51 20.31
CA ASN A 3 -50.67 -9.91 19.08
C ASN A 3 -51.10 -8.43 19.05
N HIS A 4 -50.24 -7.53 19.54
CA HIS A 4 -50.43 -6.10 19.33
C HIS A 4 -50.04 -5.75 17.89
N LYS A 5 -50.85 -4.90 17.23
CA LYS A 5 -50.70 -4.51 15.81
C LYS A 5 -49.33 -3.90 15.46
N ASP A 6 -48.63 -3.36 16.45
CA ASP A 6 -47.31 -2.75 16.27
C ASP A 6 -46.23 -3.68 16.85
N ARG A 7 -45.34 -4.17 15.99
CA ARG A 7 -44.21 -5.03 16.39
C ARG A 7 -43.16 -4.17 17.10
N TYR A 8 -43.25 -4.07 18.42
CA TYR A 8 -42.21 -3.49 19.27
C TYR A 8 -41.46 -4.57 20.05
N PHE A 9 -40.21 -4.29 20.38
CA PHE A 9 -39.38 -5.12 21.26
C PHE A 9 -38.82 -4.28 22.41
N THR A 10 -38.43 -4.94 23.49
CA THR A 10 -37.82 -4.32 24.67
C THR A 10 -36.46 -4.96 24.89
N ILE A 11 -35.44 -4.17 25.21
CA ILE A 11 -34.09 -4.69 25.52
C ILE A 11 -33.89 -4.64 27.03
N GLY A 12 -33.52 -5.76 27.64
CA GLY A 12 -33.29 -5.89 29.08
C GLY A 12 -34.56 -5.99 29.93
N GLU A 13 -34.43 -5.81 31.24
CA GLU A 13 -35.55 -5.97 32.20
C GLU A 13 -36.54 -4.79 32.21
N ASN A 14 -36.21 -3.70 31.53
CA ASN A 14 -37.00 -2.47 31.56
C ASN A 14 -38.17 -2.53 30.56
N LYS A 15 -39.30 -3.10 30.99
CA LYS A 15 -40.53 -3.28 30.18
C LYS A 15 -41.20 -1.97 29.74
N ARG A 16 -40.74 -0.80 30.21
CA ARG A 16 -41.30 0.50 29.87
C ARG A 16 -40.75 1.06 28.56
N GLN A 17 -39.53 0.68 28.17
CA GLN A 17 -38.88 1.22 26.98
C GLN A 17 -39.15 0.32 25.77
N LYS A 18 -39.90 0.85 24.79
CA LYS A 18 -40.31 0.12 23.59
C LYS A 18 -39.53 0.63 22.38
N PHE A 19 -38.94 -0.29 21.64
CA PHE A 19 -38.24 -0.04 20.37
C PHE A 19 -39.10 -0.59 19.23
N SER A 20 -39.17 0.11 18.10
CA SER A 20 -39.88 -0.34 16.91
C SER A 20 -38.91 -0.41 15.73
N PHE A 21 -39.17 -1.33 14.80
CA PHE A 21 -38.45 -1.36 13.53
C PHE A 21 -38.99 -0.24 12.65
N SER A 22 -38.15 0.72 12.27
CA SER A 22 -38.52 1.67 11.23
C SER A 22 -38.56 0.93 9.88
N ASN A 23 -39.70 0.98 9.20
CA ASN A 23 -39.89 0.39 7.86
C ASN A 23 -39.36 1.31 6.74
N ASP A 24 -38.72 2.42 7.07
CA ASP A 24 -38.14 3.29 6.07
C ASP A 24 -36.89 2.63 5.45
N PRO A 25 -36.87 2.37 4.13
CA PRO A 25 -35.68 1.83 3.44
C PRO A 25 -34.51 2.84 3.39
N LYS A 26 -34.64 3.98 4.07
CA LYS A 26 -33.68 5.08 4.10
C LYS A 26 -33.26 5.37 5.53
N GLN A 27 -32.46 4.48 6.13
CA GLN A 27 -31.42 4.83 7.10
C GLN A 27 -30.74 3.56 7.64
N ILE A 28 -30.01 2.88 6.78
CA ILE A 28 -28.74 2.31 7.22
C ILE A 28 -27.70 3.31 6.74
N SER A 29 -27.51 4.39 7.49
CA SER A 29 -26.23 5.09 7.41
C SER A 29 -25.23 4.11 8.02
N ILE A 30 -24.67 3.23 7.18
CA ILE A 30 -23.42 2.55 7.50
C ILE A 30 -22.46 3.69 7.78
N VAL A 31 -22.28 4.00 9.06
CA VAL A 31 -21.24 4.92 9.50
C VAL A 31 -19.96 4.24 9.03
N SER A 32 -19.46 4.67 7.87
CA SER A 32 -18.13 4.34 7.40
C SER A 32 -17.16 5.12 8.27
N SER A 33 -17.11 4.78 9.56
CA SER A 33 -16.13 5.26 10.53
C SER A 33 -14.91 4.35 10.54
N ASN A 34 -14.60 3.72 9.42
CA ASN A 34 -13.27 3.16 9.20
C ASN A 34 -12.48 4.28 8.55
N LYS A 35 -11.93 5.18 9.36
CA LYS A 35 -10.72 5.89 8.93
C LYS A 35 -9.71 4.79 8.68
N ASP A 36 -9.39 4.54 7.41
CA ASP A 36 -8.37 3.54 7.06
C ASP A 36 -7.04 3.99 7.68
N THR A 37 -6.72 3.46 8.86
CA THR A 37 -5.48 3.77 9.59
C THR A 37 -4.26 3.61 8.69
N TYR A 38 -4.27 2.58 7.83
CA TYR A 38 -3.25 2.31 6.82
C TYR A 38 -3.07 3.41 5.77
N LYS A 39 -4.12 4.18 5.48
CA LYS A 39 -4.06 5.28 4.53
C LYS A 39 -3.49 6.54 5.19
N GLU A 40 -3.80 6.76 6.46
CA GLU A 40 -3.19 7.84 7.24
C GLU A 40 -1.69 7.60 7.40
N GLU A 41 -1.29 6.38 7.76
CA GLU A 41 0.13 5.94 7.79
C GLU A 41 0.83 6.12 6.43
N PHE A 42 0.17 5.76 5.32
CA PHE A 42 0.72 5.98 3.99
C PHE A 42 0.98 7.47 3.70
N VAL A 43 0.09 8.36 4.15
CA VAL A 43 0.27 9.80 3.98
C VAL A 43 1.41 10.33 4.84
N THR A 44 1.54 9.86 6.09
CA THR A 44 2.57 10.32 7.03
C THR A 44 3.94 9.71 6.79
N ASP A 45 4.03 8.56 6.13
CA ASP A 45 5.33 7.90 5.94
C ASP A 45 5.82 8.07 4.50
N LYS A 46 4.94 7.92 3.52
CA LYS A 46 5.31 7.90 2.10
C LYS A 46 5.08 9.21 1.37
N LEU A 47 4.14 10.04 1.82
CA LEU A 47 3.80 11.30 1.14
C LEU A 47 4.28 12.57 1.86
N VAL A 48 5.11 12.45 2.90
CA VAL A 48 5.65 13.63 3.61
C VAL A 48 6.52 14.49 2.70
N GLU A 49 7.35 13.85 1.89
CA GLU A 49 8.24 14.54 0.96
C GLU A 49 7.55 14.86 -0.38
N ALA A 50 6.30 14.40 -0.57
CA ALA A 50 5.58 14.57 -1.81
C ALA A 50 5.18 16.03 -2.02
N GLN A 51 5.70 16.63 -3.09
CA GLN A 51 5.38 17.99 -3.50
C GLN A 51 4.08 18.01 -4.31
N ILE A 52 2.93 17.99 -3.62
CA ILE A 52 1.62 18.19 -4.25
C ILE A 52 1.34 19.69 -4.34
N ASN A 53 0.96 20.17 -5.53
CA ASN A 53 0.67 21.59 -5.78
C ASN A 53 -0.32 22.16 -4.72
N PRO A 54 0.04 23.23 -3.98
CA PRO A 54 -0.82 23.79 -2.95
C PRO A 54 -2.06 24.51 -3.49
N SER A 55 -2.05 24.93 -4.76
CA SER A 55 -3.19 25.59 -5.41
C SER A 55 -4.32 24.63 -5.79
N LEU A 56 -4.13 23.32 -5.57
CA LEU A 56 -5.12 22.31 -5.92
C LEU A 56 -6.32 22.34 -4.96
N SER A 57 -7.52 22.11 -5.49
CA SER A 57 -8.71 22.03 -4.64
C SER A 57 -8.60 20.89 -3.62
N PRO A 58 -9.16 21.04 -2.40
CA PRO A 58 -9.12 19.99 -1.38
C PRO A 58 -9.72 18.66 -1.85
N LYS A 59 -10.71 18.72 -2.75
CA LYS A 59 -11.34 17.54 -3.35
C LYS A 59 -10.38 16.80 -4.28
N MET A 60 -9.76 17.51 -5.22
CA MET A 60 -8.78 16.94 -6.15
C MET A 60 -7.57 16.37 -5.41
N ARG A 61 -7.12 17.04 -4.34
CA ARG A 61 -6.01 16.54 -3.52
C ARG A 61 -6.35 15.19 -2.89
N LYS A 62 -7.57 15.02 -2.38
CA LYS A 62 -8.04 13.74 -1.84
C LYS A 62 -8.14 12.66 -2.91
N GLU A 63 -8.58 13.00 -4.11
CA GLU A 63 -8.65 12.07 -5.25
C GLU A 63 -7.25 11.57 -5.66
N ILE A 64 -6.25 12.45 -5.71
CA ILE A 64 -4.86 12.07 -5.98
C ILE A 64 -4.34 11.11 -4.90
N ILE A 65 -4.52 11.46 -3.62
CA ILE A 65 -4.06 10.60 -2.52
C ILE A 65 -4.76 9.23 -2.55
N ASN A 66 -6.07 9.20 -2.88
CA ASN A 66 -6.79 7.95 -3.08
C ASN A 66 -6.18 7.10 -4.21
N LEU A 67 -5.87 7.72 -5.34
CA LEU A 67 -5.31 7.04 -6.49
C LEU A 67 -3.92 6.46 -6.16
N LEU A 68 -3.05 7.26 -5.55
CA LEU A 68 -1.72 6.83 -5.12
C LEU A 68 -1.80 5.67 -4.12
N TYR A 69 -2.71 5.74 -3.16
CA TYR A 69 -2.90 4.67 -2.18
C TYR A 69 -3.42 3.38 -2.83
N THR A 70 -4.35 3.51 -3.78
CA THR A 70 -4.96 2.38 -4.50
C THR A 70 -3.93 1.62 -5.32
N TYR A 71 -3.02 2.34 -5.98
CA TYR A 71 -1.99 1.76 -6.85
C TYR A 71 -0.60 1.74 -6.20
N LYS A 72 -0.51 1.79 -4.87
CA LYS A 72 0.77 1.91 -4.14
C LYS A 72 1.80 0.82 -4.51
N ASN A 73 1.35 -0.39 -4.81
CA ASN A 73 2.20 -1.53 -5.18
C ASN A 73 2.69 -1.46 -6.65
N SER A 74 2.15 -0.55 -7.46
CA SER A 74 2.59 -0.35 -8.84
C SER A 74 3.75 0.64 -8.95
N PHE A 75 4.07 1.34 -7.86
CA PHE A 75 5.21 2.24 -7.79
C PHE A 75 6.41 1.52 -7.18
N ALA A 76 7.61 1.88 -7.62
CA ALA A 76 8.83 1.36 -7.03
C ALA A 76 8.95 1.83 -5.57
N SER A 77 9.39 0.95 -4.68
CA SER A 77 9.73 1.26 -3.30
C SER A 77 11.12 0.72 -2.98
N ASP A 78 11.82 1.40 -2.08
CA ASP A 78 13.18 1.00 -1.66
C ASP A 78 13.26 -0.40 -1.03
N ASN A 79 12.13 -0.91 -0.52
CA ASN A 79 12.05 -2.22 0.14
C ASN A 79 11.86 -3.38 -0.85
N GLU A 80 11.41 -3.11 -2.08
CA GLU A 80 11.09 -4.14 -3.06
C GLU A 80 12.15 -4.15 -4.17
N PRO A 81 12.77 -5.30 -4.47
CA PRO A 81 13.81 -5.35 -5.48
C PRO A 81 13.21 -5.08 -6.86
N LEU A 82 13.73 -4.06 -7.54
CA LEU A 82 13.31 -3.76 -8.91
C LEU A 82 13.54 -4.98 -9.82
N GLY A 83 12.52 -5.34 -10.59
CA GLY A 83 12.66 -6.29 -11.69
C GLY A 83 12.85 -7.75 -11.29
N THR A 84 12.62 -8.13 -10.02
CA THR A 84 12.62 -9.55 -9.62
C THR A 84 11.30 -10.21 -10.03
N ILE A 85 11.08 -10.31 -11.35
CA ILE A 85 9.92 -10.99 -11.91
C ILE A 85 10.21 -12.49 -11.88
N LYS A 86 9.49 -13.22 -11.02
CA LYS A 86 9.58 -14.68 -10.99
C LYS A 86 9.34 -15.25 -12.40
N GLY A 87 10.23 -16.14 -12.84
CA GLY A 87 10.15 -16.78 -14.16
C GLY A 87 10.81 -16.02 -15.33
N HIS A 88 11.50 -14.90 -15.07
CA HIS A 88 12.35 -14.23 -16.07
C HIS A 88 13.85 -14.43 -15.76
N GLU A 89 14.20 -15.60 -15.25
CA GLU A 89 15.59 -15.98 -15.01
C GLU A 89 16.32 -16.18 -16.34
N VAL A 90 17.56 -15.71 -16.42
CA VAL A 90 18.39 -15.80 -17.63
C VAL A 90 19.41 -16.90 -17.45
N ASP A 91 19.25 -17.99 -18.20
CA ASP A 91 20.25 -19.05 -18.29
C ASP A 91 21.36 -18.65 -19.27
N ILE A 92 22.55 -18.40 -18.74
CA ILE A 92 23.74 -18.06 -19.54
C ILE A 92 24.59 -19.31 -19.73
N THR A 93 24.50 -19.94 -20.90
CA THR A 93 25.33 -21.08 -21.28
C THR A 93 26.66 -20.61 -21.90
N LEU A 94 27.79 -21.11 -21.38
CA LEU A 94 29.10 -20.80 -21.92
C LEU A 94 29.44 -21.71 -23.10
N ASN A 95 29.81 -21.11 -24.24
CA ASN A 95 30.20 -21.83 -25.46
C ASN A 95 31.70 -22.21 -25.47
N ILE A 96 32.24 -22.71 -24.35
CA ILE A 96 33.65 -23.12 -24.27
C ILE A 96 33.80 -24.51 -23.62
N ASP A 97 34.79 -25.27 -24.07
CA ASP A 97 35.14 -26.60 -23.56
C ASP A 97 36.23 -26.55 -22.47
N ARG A 98 36.37 -27.62 -21.69
CA ARG A 98 37.42 -27.76 -20.65
C ARG A 98 38.83 -27.60 -21.25
N PRO A 99 39.83 -27.08 -20.50
CA PRO A 99 39.84 -26.84 -19.05
C PRO A 99 39.46 -25.42 -18.67
N TYR A 100 38.54 -25.32 -17.72
CA TYR A 100 38.11 -24.08 -17.09
C TYR A 100 38.93 -23.79 -15.83
N PRO A 101 39.08 -22.50 -15.46
CA PRO A 101 38.32 -21.35 -16.00
C PRO A 101 39.04 -20.56 -17.12
N PRO A 102 38.30 -19.86 -18.02
CA PRO A 102 38.87 -18.83 -18.88
C PRO A 102 39.56 -17.79 -18.01
N VAL A 103 40.72 -17.32 -18.46
CA VAL A 103 41.65 -16.42 -17.76
C VAL A 103 40.92 -15.42 -16.87
N LEU A 104 41.12 -15.54 -15.55
CA LEU A 104 40.75 -14.53 -14.57
C LEU A 104 41.23 -13.19 -15.08
N ARG A 105 40.29 -12.28 -15.38
CA ARG A 105 40.64 -10.91 -15.75
C ARG A 105 41.53 -10.35 -14.64
N ARG A 106 42.52 -9.54 -15.04
CA ARG A 106 43.29 -8.72 -14.09
C ARG A 106 42.32 -8.06 -13.11
N PRO A 107 42.70 -7.88 -11.84
CA PRO A 107 41.83 -7.22 -10.87
C PRO A 107 41.32 -5.91 -11.46
N ALA A 108 40.08 -5.55 -11.12
CA ALA A 108 39.54 -4.25 -11.51
C ALA A 108 40.55 -3.16 -11.10
N TYR A 109 40.77 -2.20 -12.00
CA TYR A 109 41.67 -1.09 -11.70
C TYR A 109 41.21 -0.39 -10.41
N PRO A 110 42.14 0.06 -9.57
CA PRO A 110 41.79 0.71 -8.32
C PRO A 110 40.91 1.94 -8.62
N ALA A 111 39.74 1.98 -7.99
CA ALA A 111 38.85 3.13 -8.05
C ALA A 111 39.44 4.28 -7.23
N SER A 112 39.13 5.52 -7.61
CA SER A 112 39.52 6.70 -6.82
C SER A 112 38.77 6.71 -5.48
N TYR A 113 39.33 7.36 -4.46
CA TYR A 113 38.68 7.45 -3.14
C TYR A 113 37.24 8.00 -3.20
N ARG A 114 36.99 8.98 -4.07
CA ARG A 114 35.64 9.51 -4.29
C ARG A 114 34.71 8.50 -4.96
N ALA A 115 35.25 7.71 -5.89
CA ALA A 115 34.47 6.68 -6.57
C ALA A 115 34.16 5.51 -5.63
N THR A 116 35.09 5.11 -4.77
CA THR A 116 34.84 4.06 -3.76
C THR A 116 33.78 4.50 -2.75
N GLU A 117 33.88 5.72 -2.21
CA GLU A 117 32.89 6.25 -1.26
C GLU A 117 31.48 6.35 -1.86
N ALA A 118 31.38 6.68 -3.16
CA ALA A 118 30.10 6.71 -3.86
C ALA A 118 29.56 5.28 -4.12
N LEU A 119 30.43 4.34 -4.47
CA LEU A 119 30.04 2.95 -4.73
C LEU A 119 29.59 2.22 -3.45
N GLU A 120 30.24 2.46 -2.32
CA GLU A 120 29.88 1.87 -1.01
C GLU A 120 28.46 2.25 -0.55
N LYS A 121 27.86 3.31 -1.09
CA LYS A 121 26.47 3.68 -0.79
C LYS A 121 25.44 2.80 -1.50
N HIS A 122 25.86 2.04 -2.51
CA HIS A 122 24.98 1.36 -3.46
C HIS A 122 25.33 -0.12 -3.71
N ILE A 123 26.40 -0.64 -3.09
CA ILE A 123 26.84 -2.04 -3.13
C ILE A 123 26.59 -2.66 -1.75
#